data_AF-A0A9D9D5E6-F1
#
_entry.id   AF-A0A9D9D5E6-F1
#
_cell.length_a   1.000
_cell.length_b   1.000
_cell.length_c   1.000
_cell.angle_alpha   90.00
_cell.angle_beta   90.00
_cell.angle_gamma   90.00
#
_symmetry.space_group_name_H-M   'P 1'
#
loop_
_entity.id
_entity.type
_entity.pdbx_description
1 polymer ?
#
loop_
_entity_poly.entity_id
_entity_poly.type
_entity_poly.pdbx_seq_one_letter_code
_entity_poly.pdbx_strand_id
1 'polypeptide(L)'
;MSSMWKSLKSTMDKVLKKAGEITKEAADKAEEVTKLGKVKLEIFQIKKDIERKEAELGHIVYDSIKGSENKKSIKVDKNTEKIVKEIDELRRKLEEKEVEYNKIKIEDDNTKDIDKPVE
;
A
#
# COMPACT_ATOMS: atom_id res chain seq x y z
N MET A 1 -8.46 31.64 -36.94
CA MET A 1 -8.68 31.11 -35.57
C MET A 1 -9.41 29.75 -35.59
N SER A 2 -8.89 28.70 -36.25
CA SER A 2 -9.53 27.36 -36.27
C SER A 2 -8.59 26.18 -35.93
N SER A 3 -7.30 26.45 -35.74
CA SER A 3 -6.30 25.41 -35.46
C SER A 3 -6.42 24.83 -34.05
N MET A 4 -6.73 25.65 -33.04
CA MET A 4 -6.87 25.19 -31.64
C MET A 4 -8.13 24.35 -31.41
N TRP A 5 -9.24 24.68 -32.09
CA TRP A 5 -10.48 23.88 -32.02
C TRP A 5 -10.32 22.55 -32.76
N LYS A 6 -9.64 22.56 -33.92
CA LYS A 6 -9.30 21.34 -34.66
C LYS A 6 -8.34 20.44 -33.87
N SER A 7 -7.35 21.00 -33.19
CA SER A 7 -6.45 20.19 -32.36
C SER A 7 -7.20 19.59 -31.18
N LEU A 8 -8.05 20.36 -30.48
CA LEU A 8 -8.88 19.86 -29.38
C LEU A 8 -9.81 18.73 -29.84
N LYS A 9 -10.54 18.94 -30.94
CA LYS A 9 -11.43 17.91 -31.52
C LYS A 9 -10.64 16.68 -31.96
N SER A 10 -9.48 16.84 -32.60
CA SER A 10 -8.64 15.69 -32.98
C SER A 10 -8.10 14.93 -31.76
N THR A 11 -7.88 15.61 -30.64
CA THR A 11 -7.40 14.99 -29.41
C THR A 11 -8.54 14.23 -28.73
N MET A 12 -9.75 14.82 -28.66
CA MET A 12 -10.95 14.11 -28.22
C MET A 12 -11.30 12.92 -29.11
N ASP A 13 -11.24 13.05 -30.43
CA ASP A 13 -11.52 11.96 -31.36
C ASP A 13 -10.47 10.84 -31.24
N LYS A 14 -9.20 11.19 -30.97
CA LYS A 14 -8.15 10.20 -30.66
C LYS A 14 -8.38 9.51 -29.33
N VAL A 15 -8.81 10.22 -28.29
CA VAL A 15 -9.15 9.64 -26.98
C VAL A 15 -10.39 8.76 -27.08
N LEU A 16 -11.43 9.17 -27.82
CA LEU A 16 -12.65 8.39 -28.05
C LEU A 16 -12.37 7.13 -28.87
N LYS A 17 -11.54 7.22 -29.93
CA LYS A 17 -11.11 6.04 -30.70
C LYS A 17 -10.27 5.09 -29.85
N LYS A 18 -9.35 5.62 -29.05
CA LYS A 18 -8.49 4.82 -28.16
C LYS A 18 -9.28 4.23 -26.98
N ALA A 19 -10.35 4.88 -26.54
CA ALA A 19 -11.30 4.34 -25.56
C ALA A 19 -12.15 3.18 -26.12
N GLY A 20 -12.26 3.06 -27.45
CA GLY A 20 -12.87 1.90 -28.11
C GLY A 20 -11.94 0.68 -28.25
N GLU A 21 -10.63 0.86 -28.06
CA GLU A 21 -9.60 -0.18 -28.18
C GLU A 21 -9.10 -0.67 -26.81
N ILE A 22 -9.98 -0.71 -25.81
CA ILE A 22 -9.67 -1.38 -24.55
C ILE A 22 -9.89 -2.87 -24.79
N THR A 23 -8.81 -3.60 -25.05
CA THR A 23 -8.89 -5.07 -25.11
C THR A 23 -9.24 -5.60 -23.73
N LYS A 24 -9.90 -6.76 -23.68
CA LYS A 24 -10.18 -7.46 -22.42
C LYS A 24 -8.91 -7.61 -21.57
N GLU A 25 -7.81 -7.96 -22.23
CA GLU A 25 -6.48 -8.09 -21.62
C GLU A 25 -5.95 -6.78 -21.01
N ALA A 26 -6.15 -5.64 -21.68
CA ALA A 26 -5.75 -4.34 -21.14
C ALA A 26 -6.61 -3.93 -19.93
N ALA A 27 -7.90 -4.29 -19.95
CA ALA A 27 -8.80 -4.08 -18.81
C ALA A 27 -8.40 -4.95 -17.60
N ASP A 28 -8.13 -6.24 -17.84
CA ASP A 28 -7.72 -7.20 -16.82
C ASP A 28 -6.39 -6.76 -16.16
N LYS A 29 -5.38 -6.39 -16.96
CA LYS A 29 -4.10 -5.83 -16.46
C LYS A 29 -4.27 -4.54 -15.66
N ALA A 30 -5.14 -3.64 -16.11
CA ALA A 30 -5.41 -2.39 -15.38
C ALA A 30 -6.11 -2.64 -14.04
N GLU A 31 -7.01 -3.62 -13.97
CA GLU A 31 -7.67 -4.04 -12.74
C GLU A 31 -6.66 -4.61 -11.73
N GLU A 32 -5.75 -5.47 -12.18
CA GLU A 32 -4.70 -6.07 -11.33
C GLU A 32 -3.71 -5.04 -10.80
N VAL A 33 -3.23 -4.12 -11.64
CA VAL A 33 -2.37 -3.00 -11.21
C VAL A 33 -3.09 -2.12 -10.18
N THR A 34 -4.39 -1.90 -10.36
CA THR A 34 -5.21 -1.14 -9.39
C THR A 34 -5.32 -1.89 -8.05
N LYS A 35 -5.54 -3.21 -8.07
CA LYS A 35 -5.56 -4.06 -6.87
C LYS A 35 -4.21 -4.01 -6.15
N LEU A 36 -3.10 -4.17 -6.86
CA LEU A 36 -1.74 -4.04 -6.29
C LEU A 36 -1.52 -2.67 -5.66
N GLY A 37 -1.93 -1.60 -6.34
CA GLY A 37 -1.84 -0.23 -5.83
C GLY A 37 -2.60 -0.05 -4.52
N LYS A 38 -3.82 -0.59 -4.44
CA LYS A 38 -4.64 -0.54 -3.22
C LYS A 38 -3.97 -1.27 -2.05
N VAL A 39 -3.54 -2.51 -2.26
CA VAL A 39 -2.87 -3.30 -1.20
C VAL A 39 -1.58 -2.63 -0.76
N LYS A 40 -0.82 -2.04 -1.69
CA LYS A 40 0.42 -1.29 -1.36
C LYS A 40 0.16 -0.06 -0.49
N LEU A 41 -0.93 0.66 -0.74
CA LEU A 41 -1.36 1.79 0.11
C LEU A 41 -1.75 1.31 1.50
N GLU A 42 -2.48 0.19 1.61
CA GLU A 42 -2.83 -0.40 2.90
C GLU A 42 -1.59 -0.82 3.70
N ILE A 43 -0.61 -1.49 3.05
CA ILE A 43 0.69 -1.83 3.65
C ILE A 43 1.40 -0.58 4.17
N PHE A 44 1.45 0.49 3.36
CA PHE A 44 2.08 1.75 3.77
C PHE A 44 1.41 2.36 5.00
N GLN A 45 0.07 2.36 5.03
CA GLN A 45 -0.70 2.87 6.16
C GLN A 45 -0.43 2.06 7.44
N ILE A 46 -0.43 0.73 7.35
CA ILE A 46 -0.13 -0.15 8.49
C ILE A 46 1.28 0.12 9.02
N LYS A 47 2.29 0.27 8.13
CA LYS A 47 3.66 0.62 8.54
C LYS A 47 3.72 1.95 9.28
N LYS A 48 2.98 2.97 8.80
CA LYS A 48 2.88 4.27 9.48
C LYS A 48 2.21 4.17 10.84
N ASP A 49 1.21 3.32 11.00
CA ASP A 49 0.55 3.13 12.28
C ASP A 49 1.43 2.36 13.28
N ILE A 50 2.22 1.39 12.82
CA ILE A 50 3.27 0.74 13.64
C ILE A 50 4.29 1.79 14.11
N GLU A 51 4.84 2.61 13.21
CA GLU A 51 5.82 3.66 13.56
C GLU A 51 5.25 4.62 14.63
N ARG A 52 3.99 5.03 14.51
CA ARG A 52 3.32 5.89 15.51
C ARG A 52 3.22 5.22 16.87
N LYS A 53 2.86 3.95 16.91
CA LYS A 53 2.72 3.19 18.15
C LYS A 53 4.06 2.92 18.82
N GLU A 54 5.10 2.65 18.04
CA GLU A 54 6.47 2.52 18.54
C GLU A 54 6.99 3.86 19.10
N ALA A 55 6.67 4.99 18.45
CA ALA A 55 7.00 6.31 18.98
C ALA A 55 6.23 6.62 20.28
N GLU A 56 4.95 6.26 20.37
CA GLU A 56 4.15 6.36 21.61
C GLU A 56 4.79 5.56 22.75
N LEU A 57 5.18 4.31 22.49
CA LEU A 57 5.90 3.48 23.44
C LEU A 57 7.25 4.09 23.84
N GLY A 58 8.00 4.64 22.88
CA GLY A 58 9.26 5.32 23.10
C GLY A 58 9.12 6.55 24.03
N HIS A 59 8.06 7.34 23.87
CA HIS A 59 7.75 8.45 24.78
C HIS A 59 7.49 7.96 26.20
N ILE A 60 6.71 6.90 26.38
CA ILE A 60 6.43 6.32 27.71
C ILE A 60 7.73 5.87 28.40
N VAL A 61 8.62 5.21 27.65
CA VAL A 61 9.93 4.77 28.16
C VAL A 61 10.81 5.97 28.51
N TYR A 62 10.87 6.98 27.64
CA TYR A 62 11.64 8.20 27.88
C TYR A 62 11.16 8.92 29.15
N ASP A 63 9.86 9.14 29.30
CA ASP A 63 9.26 9.80 30.46
C ASP A 63 9.52 9.00 31.75
N SER A 64 9.44 7.67 31.67
CA SER A 64 9.75 6.78 32.78
C SER A 64 11.21 6.91 33.24
N ILE A 65 12.15 7.05 32.30
CA ILE A 65 13.58 7.22 32.62
C ILE A 65 13.87 8.62 33.19
N LYS A 66 13.23 9.66 32.65
CA LYS A 66 13.43 11.06 33.05
C LYS A 66 12.79 11.38 34.40
N GLY A 67 11.58 10.87 34.67
CA GLY A 67 10.79 11.17 35.86
C GLY A 67 11.13 10.37 37.10
N SER A 68 11.98 9.34 36.99
CA SER A 68 12.32 8.45 38.10
C SER A 68 13.67 8.82 38.73
N GLU A 69 13.68 9.21 40.01
CA GLU A 69 14.93 9.37 40.79
C GLU A 69 15.71 8.04 40.89
N ASN A 70 15.01 6.91 40.86
CA ASN A 70 15.57 5.56 40.80
C ASN A 70 15.40 4.97 39.39
N LYS A 71 16.39 5.19 38.52
CA LYS A 71 16.46 4.73 37.11
C LYS A 71 16.48 3.20 36.88
N LYS A 72 16.04 2.39 37.85
CA LYS A 72 16.26 0.93 37.87
C LYS A 72 15.08 0.09 37.35
N SER A 73 13.90 0.67 37.14
CA SER A 73 12.76 -0.09 36.59
C SER A 73 11.79 0.76 35.78
N ILE A 74 11.55 0.35 34.53
CA ILE A 74 10.42 0.83 33.72
C ILE A 74 9.18 0.10 34.23
N LYS A 75 8.20 0.85 34.73
CA LYS A 75 6.95 0.27 35.21
C LYS A 75 6.03 0.05 34.01
N VAL A 76 5.90 -1.21 33.59
CA VAL A 76 4.94 -1.59 32.55
C VAL A 76 3.54 -1.55 33.15
N ASP A 77 2.74 -0.61 32.70
CA ASP A 77 1.34 -0.50 33.08
C ASP A 77 0.41 -1.08 32.00
N LYS A 78 -0.90 -1.16 32.31
CA LYS A 78 -1.90 -1.71 31.39
C LYS A 78 -1.97 -0.94 30.06
N ASN A 79 -1.61 0.34 30.04
CA ASN A 79 -1.62 1.14 28.81
C ASN A 79 -0.42 0.76 27.92
N THR A 80 0.74 0.57 28.52
CA THR A 80 1.95 0.09 27.86
C THR A 80 1.73 -1.30 27.26
N GLU A 81 1.15 -2.23 28.03
CA GLU A 81 0.79 -3.57 27.53
C GLU A 81 -0.18 -3.51 26.35
N LYS A 82 -1.14 -2.57 26.37
CA LYS A 82 -2.09 -2.39 25.28
C LYS A 82 -1.39 -1.92 24.00
N ILE A 83 -0.48 -0.96 24.09
CA ILE A 83 0.29 -0.46 22.94
C ILE A 83 1.13 -1.59 22.32
N VAL A 84 1.78 -2.42 23.14
CA VAL A 84 2.55 -3.58 22.66
C VAL A 84 1.64 -4.55 21.89
N LYS A 85 0.47 -4.90 22.46
CA LYS A 85 -0.51 -5.77 21.78
C LYS A 85 -1.01 -5.18 20.46
N GLU A 86 -1.29 -3.88 20.43
CA GLU A 86 -1.70 -3.18 19.20
C GLU A 86 -0.60 -3.25 18.13
N ILE A 87 0.68 -3.10 18.50
CA ILE A 87 1.82 -3.27 17.59
C ILE A 87 1.87 -4.70 17.04
N ASP A 88 1.74 -5.72 17.89
CA ASP A 88 1.77 -7.12 17.48
C ASP A 88 0.63 -7.46 16.51
N GLU A 89 -0.59 -6.96 16.79
CA GLU A 89 -1.73 -7.13 15.90
C GLU A 89 -1.52 -6.44 14.54
N LEU A 90 -0.95 -5.23 14.54
CA LEU A 90 -0.61 -4.51 13.31
C LEU A 90 0.47 -5.23 12.51
N ARG A 91 1.47 -5.81 13.16
CA ARG A 91 2.53 -6.60 12.51
C ARG A 91 1.97 -7.87 11.87
N ARG A 92 1.05 -8.57 12.54
CA ARG A 92 0.35 -9.72 11.93
C ARG A 92 -0.46 -9.32 10.71
N LYS A 93 -1.22 -8.22 10.79
CA LYS A 93 -1.97 -7.67 9.65
C LYS A 93 -1.05 -7.26 8.50
N LEU A 94 0.12 -6.70 8.81
CA LEU A 94 1.11 -6.34 7.82
C LEU A 94 1.60 -7.58 7.05
N GLU A 95 1.94 -8.66 7.76
CA GLU A 95 2.39 -9.91 7.15
C GLU A 95 1.30 -10.50 6.24
N GLU A 96 0.05 -10.55 6.71
CA GLU A 96 -1.10 -11.00 5.91
C GLU A 96 -1.24 -10.20 4.62
N LYS A 97 -1.09 -8.87 4.69
CA LYS A 97 -1.17 -7.96 3.54
C LYS A 97 0.01 -8.07 2.59
N GLU A 98 1.22 -8.28 3.10
CA GLU A 98 2.41 -8.54 2.27
C GLU A 98 2.30 -9.88 1.54
N VAL A 99 1.72 -10.91 2.17
CA VAL A 99 1.38 -12.18 1.51
C VAL A 99 0.32 -11.98 0.42
N GLU A 100 -0.74 -11.21 0.69
CA GLU A 100 -1.77 -10.85 -0.31
C GLU A 100 -1.15 -10.13 -1.52
N TYR A 101 -0.30 -9.13 -1.27
CA TYR A 101 0.39 -8.38 -2.33
C TYR A 101 1.25 -9.31 -3.21
N ASN A 102 2.01 -10.22 -2.59
CA ASN A 102 2.87 -11.15 -3.31
C ASN A 102 2.05 -12.16 -4.15
N LYS A 103 0.90 -12.61 -3.66
CA LYS A 103 0.00 -13.48 -4.45
C LYS A 103 -0.48 -12.80 -5.73
N ILE A 104 -1.02 -11.58 -5.60
CA ILE A 104 -1.51 -10.79 -6.76
C ILE A 104 -0.36 -10.51 -7.74
N LYS A 105 0.84 -10.23 -7.22
CA LYS A 105 2.02 -9.97 -8.06
C LYS A 105 2.47 -11.22 -8.84
N ILE A 106 2.43 -12.40 -8.22
CA ILE A 106 2.81 -13.67 -8.87
C ILE A 106 1.77 -14.08 -9.93
N GLU A 107 0.49 -13.78 -9.70
CA GLU A 107 -0.58 -13.99 -10.68
C GLU A 107 -0.33 -13.17 -11.97
N ASP A 108 0.13 -11.91 -11.84
CA ASP A 108 0.54 -11.04 -12.96
C ASP A 108 1.82 -11.55 -13.68
N ASP A 109 2.80 -12.08 -12.95
CA ASP A 109 4.03 -12.59 -13.56
C ASP A 109 3.80 -13.89 -14.36
N ASN A 110 2.90 -14.77 -13.92
CA ASN A 110 2.59 -16.04 -14.60
C ASN A 110 1.72 -15.88 -15.87
N THR A 111 1.00 -14.76 -16.03
CA THR A 111 0.23 -14.46 -17.25
C THR A 111 1.10 -13.92 -18.39
N LYS A 112 2.36 -13.54 -18.12
CA LYS A 112 3.29 -12.99 -19.14
C LYS A 112 3.84 -14.03 -20.11
N ASP A 113 3.73 -15.33 -19.81
CA ASP A 113 4.28 -16.41 -20.62
C ASP A 113 3.32 -16.98 -21.68
N ILE A 114 2.06 -16.52 -21.73
CA ILE A 114 1.03 -17.03 -22.67
C ILE A 114 0.97 -16.22 -23.99
N ASP A 115 1.57 -15.03 -24.03
CA ASP A 115 1.49 -14.09 -25.16
C ASP A 115 2.84 -13.86 -25.88
N LYS A 116 3.68 -14.90 -26.01
CA LYS A 116 4.67 -14.86 -27.10
C LYS A 116 3.92 -15.12 -28.41
N PRO A 117 3.91 -14.18 -29.37
CA PRO A 117 3.42 -14.48 -30.71
C PRO A 117 4.24 -15.67 -31.23
N VAL A 118 3.54 -16.69 -31.72
CA VAL A 118 4.14 -17.76 -32.52
C VAL A 118 4.71 -17.06 -33.75
N GLU A 119 6.04 -16.99 -33.82
CA GLU A 119 6.80 -16.43 -34.94
C GLU A 119 6.70 -17.31 -36.19
#